data_AF-A0A952QNL6-F1
#
_entry.id   AF-A0A952QNL6-F1
#
_cell.length_a   1.000
_cell.length_b   1.000
_cell.length_c   1.000
_cell.angle_alpha   90.00
_cell.angle_beta   90.00
_cell.angle_gamma   90.00
#
_symmetry.space_group_name_H-M   'P 1'
#
loop_
_entity.id
_entity.type
_entity.pdbx_description
1 polymer ?
#
loop_
_entity_poly.entity_id
_entity_poly.type
_entity_poly.pdbx_seq_one_letter_code
_entity_poly.pdbx_strand_id
1 'polypeptide(L)'
;MNLRFAFIILVLAFIALLLAIGVLTAIRWLRIHYPERANAILAASAVIVAGAVIMTIIEMNDRPMFRPHDLITLQEPVVARTIPGDRGAGSATCVIDLHEHLGVLEIEIERGALKARVESNNTSAPVFCPIGTEVRIDLNWLHRLTITRRQTQVSGS
;
A
#
# COMPACT_ATOMS: atom_id res chain seq x y z
N MET A 1 4.43 -14.58 -26.18
CA MET A 1 3.26 -14.04 -25.46
C MET A 1 2.68 -15.16 -24.61
N ASN A 2 2.70 -15.02 -23.28
CA ASN A 2 2.53 -16.15 -22.35
C ASN A 2 1.12 -16.74 -22.41
N LEU A 3 0.99 -18.04 -22.68
CA LEU A 3 -0.28 -18.79 -22.70
C LEU A 3 -1.07 -18.62 -21.38
N ARG A 4 -0.36 -18.43 -20.27
CA ARG A 4 -0.92 -18.07 -18.96
C ARG A 4 -1.67 -16.74 -18.98
N PHE A 5 -1.14 -15.72 -19.64
CA PHE A 5 -1.77 -14.41 -19.75
C PHE A 5 -3.06 -14.47 -20.59
N ALA A 6 -3.03 -15.22 -21.69
CA ALA A 6 -4.22 -15.46 -22.52
C ALA A 6 -5.33 -16.19 -21.73
N PHE A 7 -4.96 -17.18 -20.92
CA PHE A 7 -5.91 -17.89 -20.06
C PHE A 7 -6.52 -16.98 -18.99
N ILE A 8 -5.72 -16.13 -18.33
CA ILE A 8 -6.21 -15.16 -17.34
C ILE A 8 -7.24 -14.21 -17.98
N ILE A 9 -6.95 -13.67 -19.17
CA ILE A 9 -7.89 -12.79 -19.87
C ILE A 9 -9.18 -13.52 -20.20
N LEU A 10 -9.09 -14.77 -20.70
CA LEU A 10 -10.26 -15.57 -21.04
C LEU A 10 -11.15 -15.82 -19.81
N VAL A 11 -10.55 -16.16 -18.67
CA VAL A 11 -11.28 -16.37 -17.42
C VAL A 11 -11.93 -15.06 -16.94
N LEU A 12 -11.21 -13.94 -16.96
CA LEU A 12 -11.77 -12.63 -16.58
C LEU A 12 -12.94 -12.23 -17.48
N ALA A 13 -12.81 -12.44 -18.80
CA ALA A 13 -13.88 -12.17 -19.76
C ALA A 13 -15.11 -13.06 -19.49
N PHE A 14 -14.91 -14.34 -19.18
CA PHE A 14 -15.99 -15.26 -18.84
C PHE A 14 -16.72 -14.84 -17.55
N ILE A 15 -15.98 -14.46 -16.50
CA ILE A 15 -16.54 -13.95 -15.24
C ILE A 15 -17.36 -12.68 -15.50
N ALA A 16 -16.82 -11.74 -16.27
CA ALA A 16 -17.52 -10.49 -16.62
C ALA A 16 -18.83 -10.76 -17.38
N LEU A 17 -18.82 -11.73 -18.30
CA LEU A 17 -20.01 -12.13 -19.05
C LEU A 17 -21.08 -12.77 -18.16
N LEU A 18 -20.69 -13.64 -17.23
CA LEU A 18 -21.61 -14.23 -16.25
C LEU A 18 -22.25 -13.15 -15.35
N LEU A 19 -21.45 -12.19 -14.87
CA LEU A 19 -21.95 -11.07 -14.09
C LEU A 19 -22.93 -10.22 -14.88
N ALA A 20 -22.63 -9.91 -16.15
CA ALA A 20 -23.51 -9.12 -17.01
C ALA A 20 -24.87 -9.81 -17.20
N ILE A 21 -24.88 -11.12 -17.45
CA ILE A 21 -26.12 -11.90 -17.58
C ILE A 21 -26.90 -11.91 -16.26
N GLY A 22 -26.23 -12.10 -15.13
CA GLY A 22 -26.84 -12.05 -13.79
C GLY A 22 -27.49 -10.70 -13.49
N VAL A 23 -26.81 -9.60 -13.80
CA VAL A 23 -27.34 -8.24 -13.60
C VAL A 23 -28.55 -7.98 -14.51
N LEU A 24 -28.47 -8.35 -15.80
CA LEU A 24 -29.59 -8.15 -16.74
C LEU A 24 -30.82 -8.97 -16.34
N THR A 25 -30.64 -10.20 -15.88
CA THR A 25 -31.73 -11.05 -15.40
C THR A 25 -32.36 -10.49 -14.11
N ALA A 26 -31.55 -10.02 -13.17
CA ALA A 26 -32.04 -9.36 -11.96
C ALA A 26 -32.82 -8.06 -12.26
N ILE A 27 -32.34 -7.23 -13.18
CA ILE A 27 -33.05 -6.01 -13.61
C ILE A 27 -34.40 -6.36 -14.24
N ARG A 28 -34.44 -7.38 -15.11
CA ARG A 28 -35.69 -7.84 -15.73
C ARG A 28 -36.67 -8.37 -14.68
N TRP A 29 -36.19 -9.19 -13.75
CA TRP A 29 -37.00 -9.70 -12.65
C TRP A 29 -37.59 -8.57 -11.80
N LEU A 30 -36.76 -7.59 -11.43
CA LEU A 30 -37.18 -6.42 -10.64
C LEU A 30 -38.24 -5.59 -11.37
N ARG A 31 -38.09 -5.36 -12.67
CA ARG A 31 -39.07 -4.63 -13.47
C ARG A 31 -40.41 -5.36 -13.61
N ILE A 32 -40.39 -6.69 -13.64
CA ILE A 32 -41.61 -7.51 -13.70
C ILE A 32 -42.34 -7.49 -12.37
N HIS A 33 -41.62 -7.63 -11.25
CA HIS A 33 -42.25 -7.73 -9.93
C HIS A 33 -42.59 -6.37 -9.28
N TYR A 34 -41.84 -5.31 -9.58
CA TYR A 34 -42.01 -3.99 -8.96
C TYR A 34 -41.96 -2.85 -10.00
N PRO A 35 -42.88 -2.80 -10.98
CA PRO A 35 -42.79 -1.88 -12.13
C PRO A 35 -42.73 -0.40 -11.73
N GLU A 36 -43.51 0.02 -10.73
CA GLU A 36 -43.57 1.43 -10.30
C GLU A 36 -42.32 1.87 -9.53
N ARG A 37 -41.67 0.95 -8.80
CA ARG A 37 -40.51 1.25 -7.94
C ARG A 37 -39.17 0.82 -8.53
N ALA A 38 -39.17 0.05 -9.62
CA ALA A 38 -37.97 -0.52 -10.21
C ALA A 38 -36.92 0.55 -10.53
N ASN A 39 -37.33 1.68 -11.12
CA ASN A 39 -36.39 2.76 -11.45
C ASN A 39 -35.77 3.39 -10.21
N ALA A 40 -36.54 3.58 -9.13
CA ALA A 40 -36.03 4.13 -7.87
C ALA A 40 -35.05 3.15 -7.17
N ILE A 41 -35.39 1.86 -7.15
CA ILE A 41 -34.53 0.81 -6.58
C ILE A 41 -33.22 0.68 -7.36
N LEU A 42 -33.29 0.68 -8.70
CA LEU A 42 -32.10 0.64 -9.55
C LEU A 42 -31.23 1.87 -9.35
N ALA A 43 -31.83 3.07 -9.32
CA ALA A 43 -31.10 4.31 -9.06
C ALA A 43 -30.40 4.29 -7.69
N ALA A 44 -31.11 3.89 -6.62
CA ALA A 44 -30.53 3.79 -5.28
C ALA A 44 -29.38 2.77 -5.24
N SER A 45 -29.56 1.59 -5.83
CA SER A 45 -28.50 0.57 -5.89
C SER A 45 -27.27 1.04 -6.68
N ALA A 46 -27.47 1.76 -7.78
CA ALA A 46 -26.39 2.30 -8.60
C ALA A 46 -25.58 3.35 -7.83
N VAL A 47 -26.24 4.22 -7.06
CA VAL A 47 -25.57 5.21 -6.19
C VAL A 47 -24.74 4.51 -5.11
N ILE A 48 -25.29 3.48 -4.47
CA ILE A 48 -24.56 2.71 -3.45
C ILE A 48 -23.31 2.05 -4.04
N VAL A 49 -23.45 1.39 -5.19
CA VAL A 49 -22.32 0.74 -5.87
C VAL A 49 -21.27 1.76 -6.29
N ALA A 50 -21.68 2.88 -6.89
CA ALA A 50 -20.77 3.96 -7.27
C ALA A 50 -20.01 4.53 -6.07
N GLY A 51 -20.71 4.75 -4.94
CA GLY A 51 -20.09 5.19 -3.70
C GLY A 51 -19.06 4.20 -3.16
N ALA A 52 -19.37 2.91 -3.15
CA ALA A 52 -18.44 1.87 -2.73
C ALA A 52 -17.20 1.82 -3.64
N VAL A 53 -17.38 1.88 -4.97
CA VAL A 53 -16.27 1.90 -5.92
C VAL A 53 -15.38 3.13 -5.69
N ILE A 54 -15.95 4.32 -5.55
CA ILE A 54 -15.17 5.54 -5.29
C ILE A 54 -14.37 5.40 -3.99
N MET A 55 -14.99 4.92 -2.92
CA MET A 55 -14.34 4.77 -1.63
C MET A 55 -13.16 3.79 -1.71
N THR A 56 -13.34 2.64 -2.38
CA THR A 56 -12.23 1.70 -2.60
C THR A 56 -11.10 2.30 -3.44
N ILE A 57 -11.41 3.11 -4.46
CA ILE A 57 -10.40 3.80 -5.26
C ILE A 57 -9.61 4.79 -4.42
N ILE A 58 -10.28 5.55 -3.55
CA ILE A 58 -9.64 6.49 -2.63
C ILE A 58 -8.69 5.72 -1.71
N GLU A 59 -9.16 4.68 -1.03
CA GLU A 59 -8.32 3.85 -0.14
C GLU A 59 -7.11 3.24 -0.86
N MET A 60 -7.28 2.78 -2.10
CA MET A 60 -6.17 2.23 -2.89
C MET A 60 -5.12 3.28 -3.26
N ASN A 61 -5.53 4.54 -3.43
CA ASN A 61 -4.66 5.65 -3.80
C ASN A 61 -4.08 6.40 -2.60
N ASP A 62 -4.62 6.23 -1.39
CA ASP A 62 -4.20 6.94 -0.18
C ASP A 62 -2.90 6.38 0.44
N ARG A 63 -1.98 5.91 -0.41
CA ARG A 63 -0.67 5.43 0.04
C ARG A 63 0.24 6.63 0.32
N PRO A 64 1.00 6.61 1.43
CA PRO A 64 1.96 7.66 1.71
C PRO A 64 2.98 7.78 0.57
N MET A 65 3.05 8.95 -0.06
CA MET A 65 4.08 9.28 -1.05
C MET A 65 5.37 9.67 -0.33
N PHE A 66 6.27 8.70 -0.16
CA PHE A 66 7.62 8.95 0.35
C PHE A 66 8.46 9.69 -0.69
N ARG A 67 9.39 10.52 -0.23
CA ARG A 67 10.48 11.09 -1.05
C ARG A 67 11.83 10.73 -0.43
N PRO A 68 12.89 10.63 -1.25
CA PRO A 68 14.25 10.57 -0.74
C PRO A 68 14.51 11.75 0.22
N HIS A 69 15.18 11.47 1.35
CA HIS A 69 15.48 12.41 2.44
C HIS A 69 14.31 12.80 3.35
N ASP A 70 13.12 12.23 3.17
CA ASP A 70 12.05 12.38 4.16
C ASP A 70 12.44 11.70 5.48
N LEU A 71 12.02 12.29 6.60
CA LEU A 71 12.16 11.70 7.92
C LEU A 71 10.84 11.05 8.31
N ILE A 72 10.84 9.75 8.55
CA ILE A 72 9.68 8.99 9.02
C ILE A 72 9.78 8.85 10.53
N THR A 73 8.70 9.16 11.23
CA THR A 73 8.52 8.82 12.64
C THR A 73 7.51 7.69 12.75
N LEU A 74 7.92 6.58 13.36
CA LEU A 74 7.07 5.42 13.54
C LEU A 74 6.08 5.65 14.68
N GLN A 75 4.82 5.24 14.51
CA GLN A 75 3.85 5.23 15.62
C GLN A 75 3.64 3.83 16.20
N GLU A 76 4.18 2.81 15.54
CA GLU A 76 4.17 1.40 15.93
C GLU A 76 5.56 0.80 15.66
N PRO A 77 5.99 -0.20 16.43
CA PRO A 77 7.27 -0.86 16.19
C PRO A 77 7.24 -1.63 14.87
N VAL A 78 8.32 -1.52 14.08
CA VAL A 78 8.41 -2.12 12.74
C VAL A 78 9.59 -3.08 12.66
N VAL A 79 9.37 -4.22 12.01
CA VAL A 79 10.43 -5.17 11.68
C VAL A 79 11.09 -4.76 10.37
N ALA A 80 12.40 -4.59 10.43
CA ALA A 80 13.26 -4.19 9.34
C ALA A 80 14.26 -5.29 9.02
N ARG A 81 14.75 -5.29 7.78
CA ARG A 81 15.82 -6.18 7.33
C ARG A 81 17.07 -5.37 7.04
N THR A 82 18.18 -5.64 7.72
CA THR A 82 19.43 -4.91 7.52
C THR A 82 20.00 -5.14 6.12
N ILE A 83 20.54 -4.09 5.52
CA ILE A 83 21.27 -4.15 4.27
C ILE A 83 22.76 -4.23 4.63
N PRO A 84 23.42 -5.37 4.39
CA PRO A 84 24.83 -5.52 4.75
C PRO A 84 25.70 -4.58 3.90
N GLY A 85 26.60 -3.84 4.55
CA GLY A 85 27.59 -3.01 3.86
C GLY A 85 28.67 -3.85 3.16
N ASP A 86 28.96 -5.03 3.68
CA ASP A 86 29.94 -5.97 3.13
C ASP A 86 29.26 -7.11 2.37
N ARG A 87 29.78 -7.44 1.19
CA ARG A 87 29.25 -8.51 0.31
C ARG A 87 29.24 -9.92 0.92
N GLY A 88 29.81 -10.11 2.11
CA GLY A 88 29.81 -11.37 2.86
C GLY A 88 29.01 -11.37 4.16
N ALA A 89 28.47 -10.23 4.60
CA ALA A 89 27.66 -10.16 5.80
C ALA A 89 26.21 -10.58 5.50
N GLY A 90 25.66 -11.48 6.30
CA GLY A 90 24.26 -11.89 6.19
C GLY A 90 23.33 -10.72 6.51
N SER A 91 22.22 -10.64 5.78
CA SER A 91 21.14 -9.73 6.12
C SER A 91 20.35 -10.29 7.32
N ALA A 92 20.19 -9.49 8.37
CA ALA A 92 19.51 -9.86 9.60
C ALA A 92 18.21 -9.07 9.77
N THR A 93 17.24 -9.64 10.48
CA THR A 93 16.02 -8.92 10.86
C THR A 93 16.23 -8.23 12.21
N CYS A 94 15.82 -6.98 12.31
CA CYS A 94 15.87 -6.18 13.53
C CYS A 94 14.60 -5.35 13.69
N VAL A 95 14.34 -4.86 14.89
CA VAL A 95 13.15 -4.07 15.23
C VAL A 95 13.52 -2.59 15.41
N ILE A 96 12.68 -1.71 14.92
CA ILE A 96 12.75 -0.27 15.16
C ILE A 96 11.56 0.08 16.04
N ASP A 97 11.82 0.75 17.16
CA ASP A 97 10.80 0.98 18.19
C ASP A 97 9.81 2.09 17.81
N LEU A 98 8.73 2.22 18.59
CA LEU A 98 7.77 3.30 18.41
C LEU A 98 8.39 4.67 18.71
N HIS A 99 7.93 5.72 18.01
CA HIS A 99 8.46 7.09 18.06
C HIS A 99 9.91 7.27 17.56
N GLU A 100 10.50 6.22 17.00
CA GLU A 100 11.84 6.30 16.44
C GLU A 100 11.84 6.85 15.02
N HIS A 101 13.03 7.28 14.59
CA HIS A 101 13.22 8.05 13.37
C HIS A 101 14.00 7.29 12.30
N LEU A 102 13.46 7.33 11.08
CA LEU A 102 14.03 6.72 9.88
C LEU A 102 14.22 7.76 8.78
N GLY A 103 15.45 7.92 8.29
CA GLY A 103 15.73 8.74 7.11
C GLY A 103 15.50 7.92 5.84
N VAL A 104 14.57 8.33 4.98
CA VAL A 104 14.32 7.66 3.70
C VAL A 104 15.51 7.88 2.77
N LEU A 105 16.09 6.80 2.26
CA LEU A 105 17.16 6.85 1.27
C LEU A 105 16.59 6.70 -0.14
N GLU A 106 15.85 5.61 -0.37
CA GLU A 106 15.32 5.24 -1.68
C GLU A 106 14.04 4.43 -1.52
N ILE A 107 13.16 4.50 -2.51
CA ILE A 107 11.88 3.78 -2.50
C ILE A 107 11.93 2.78 -3.66
N GLU A 108 12.01 1.50 -3.34
CA GLU A 108 11.96 0.40 -4.31
C GLU A 108 10.49 0.04 -4.59
N ILE A 109 9.78 0.92 -5.32
CA ILE A 109 8.33 0.78 -5.61
C ILE A 109 8.02 -0.57 -6.27
N GLU A 110 8.85 -1.01 -7.21
CA GLU A 110 8.67 -2.29 -7.92
C GLU A 110 8.73 -3.52 -7.00
N ARG A 111 9.42 -3.40 -5.85
CA ARG A 111 9.56 -4.47 -4.86
C ARG A 111 8.70 -4.25 -3.63
N GLY A 112 7.91 -3.17 -3.60
CA GLY A 112 7.10 -2.80 -2.45
C GLY A 112 7.92 -2.53 -1.18
N ALA A 113 9.16 -2.06 -1.32
CA ALA A 113 10.06 -1.89 -0.20
C ALA A 113 10.63 -0.46 -0.10
N LEU A 114 10.85 -0.02 1.14
CA LEU A 114 11.50 1.23 1.49
C LEU A 114 12.93 0.96 1.96
N LYS A 115 13.91 1.63 1.35
CA LYS A 115 15.26 1.68 1.87
C LYS A 115 15.39 2.92 2.76
N ALA A 116 15.71 2.70 4.03
CA ALA A 116 15.83 3.76 5.01
C ALA A 116 17.10 3.59 5.86
N ARG A 117 17.53 4.66 6.51
CA ARG A 117 18.60 4.66 7.50
C ARG A 117 18.01 4.90 8.88
N VAL A 118 18.41 4.10 9.86
CA VAL A 118 18.00 4.29 11.25
C VAL A 118 18.71 5.53 11.79
N GLU A 119 17.96 6.58 12.11
CA GLU A 119 18.51 7.82 12.67
C GLU A 119 18.39 7.88 14.19
N SER A 120 17.35 7.26 14.73
CA SER A 120 17.14 7.10 16.17
C SER A 120 16.65 5.69 16.45
N ASN A 121 17.15 5.10 17.54
CA ASN A 121 16.59 3.90 18.16
C ASN A 121 17.05 3.89 19.62
N ASN A 122 16.23 4.43 20.52
CA ASN A 122 16.59 4.63 21.92
C ASN A 122 16.65 3.31 22.70
N THR A 123 15.98 2.26 22.19
CA THR A 123 15.97 0.94 22.81
C THR A 123 17.22 0.15 22.41
N SER A 124 18.11 -0.05 23.39
CA SER A 124 19.38 -0.75 23.21
C SER A 124 19.29 -2.21 23.66
N ALA A 125 18.57 -3.03 22.89
CA ALA A 125 18.59 -4.48 23.02
C ALA A 125 19.04 -5.14 21.71
N PRO A 126 19.59 -6.37 21.73
CA PRO A 126 20.20 -7.01 20.55
C PRO A 126 19.21 -7.29 19.41
N VAL A 127 17.91 -7.17 19.67
CA VAL A 127 16.84 -7.32 18.68
C VAL A 127 16.63 -6.02 17.88
N PHE A 128 17.07 -4.88 18.41
CA PHE A 128 16.81 -3.57 17.84
C PHE A 128 17.87 -3.15 16.81
N CYS A 129 17.43 -2.42 15.78
CA CYS A 129 18.35 -1.97 14.74
C CYS A 129 19.30 -0.90 15.28
N PRO A 130 20.63 -1.03 15.08
CA PRO A 130 21.57 -0.01 15.52
C PRO A 130 21.38 1.30 14.76
N ILE A 131 21.63 2.42 15.45
CA ILE A 131 21.65 3.74 14.83
C ILE A 131 22.70 3.78 13.71
N GLY A 132 22.33 4.37 12.58
CA GLY A 132 23.16 4.51 11.39
C GLY A 132 23.07 3.35 10.41
N THR A 133 22.41 2.24 10.77
CA THR A 133 22.25 1.09 9.87
C THR A 133 21.29 1.37 8.73
N GLU A 134 21.62 0.86 7.54
CA GLU A 134 20.70 0.84 6.41
C GLU A 134 19.79 -0.38 6.52
N VAL A 135 18.50 -0.14 6.35
CA VAL A 135 17.46 -1.15 6.45
C VAL A 135 16.55 -1.11 5.24
N ARG A 136 16.03 -2.28 4.89
CA ARG A 136 14.94 -2.47 3.96
C ARG A 136 13.69 -2.84 4.76
N ILE A 137 12.63 -2.08 4.56
CA ILE A 137 11.33 -2.28 5.21
C ILE A 137 10.31 -2.54 4.11
N ASP A 138 9.43 -3.51 4.29
CA ASP A 138 8.33 -3.73 3.36
C ASP A 138 7.24 -2.68 3.62
N LEU A 139 6.77 -2.01 2.57
CA LEU A 139 5.77 -0.94 2.66
C LEU A 139 4.46 -1.41 3.29
N ASN A 140 4.15 -2.70 3.20
CA ASN A 140 2.98 -3.28 3.83
C ASN A 140 3.07 -3.30 5.36
N TRP A 141 4.25 -3.11 5.96
CA TRP A 141 4.43 -3.05 7.41
C TRP A 141 4.36 -1.62 7.96
N LEU A 142 4.29 -0.62 7.07
CA LEU A 142 4.27 0.79 7.40
C LEU A 142 2.82 1.31 7.45
N HIS A 143 2.08 0.89 8.46
CA HIS A 143 0.66 1.24 8.63
C HIS A 143 0.42 2.56 9.36
N ARG A 144 1.18 2.83 10.43
CA ARG A 144 1.06 4.07 11.22
C ARG A 144 2.39 4.78 11.33
N LEU A 145 2.47 5.92 10.65
CA LEU A 145 3.67 6.73 10.60
C LEU A 145 3.35 8.21 10.38
N THR A 146 4.32 9.05 10.65
CA THR A 146 4.30 10.47 10.33
C THR A 146 5.50 10.80 9.47
N ILE A 147 5.26 11.50 8.35
CA ILE A 147 6.32 11.91 7.42
C ILE A 147 6.63 13.38 7.65
N THR A 148 7.88 13.67 8.00
CA THR A 148 8.42 15.02 8.11
C THR A 148 9.32 15.28 6.91
N ARG A 149 8.89 16.18 6.03
CA ARG A 149 9.68 16.55 4.85
C ARG A 149 10.85 17.42 5.27
N ARG A 150 12.08 16.94 5.05
CA ARG A 150 13.27 17.77 5.22
C ARG A 150 13.41 18.69 4.02
N GLN A 151 13.50 19.99 4.27
CA GLN A 151 13.96 20.91 3.23
C GLN A 151 15.44 20.60 3.00
N THR A 152 15.81 20.31 1.75
CA THR A 152 17.22 20.37 1.35
C THR A 152 17.68 21.78 1.66
N GLN A 153 18.52 21.94 2.68
CA GLN A 153 19.25 23.18 2.90
C GLN A 153 20.04 23.43 1.61
N VAL A 154 19.56 24.38 0.80
CA VAL A 154 20.39 25.03 -0.19
C VAL A 154 21.45 25.72 0.64
N SER A 155 22.63 25.10 0.74
CA SER A 155 23.81 25.73 1.31
C SER A 155 24.04 26.98 0.47
N GLY A 156 23.67 28.14 1.03
CA GLY A 156 23.99 29.43 0.43
C GLY A 156 25.49 29.51 0.26
N SER A 157 25.92 29.60 -1.00
CA SER A 157 27.26 30.05 -1.38
C SER A 157 27.40 31.55 -1.16
#